data_AF-A0A529N7Z3-F1
#
_entry.id   AF-A0A529N7Z3-F1
#
_cell.length_a   1.000
_cell.length_b   1.000
_cell.length_c   1.000
_cell.angle_alpha   90.00
_cell.angle_beta   90.00
_cell.angle_gamma   90.00
#
_symmetry.space_group_name_H-M   'P 1'
#
loop_
_entity.id
_entity.type
_entity.pdbx_description
1 polymer ?
#
loop_
_entity_poly.entity_id
_entity_poly.type
_entity_poly.pdbx_seq_one_letter_code
_entity_poly.pdbx_strand_id
1 'polypeptide(L)'
;LFNYEWELTKSPAGAHQWTPKAGAGAGLVPDAHNPSKRHAPAMLTTDLSLRFDPAYEKISRRFHQHPAEFADVFARAWFKLTHRDMGPVVRYLGPLVPKEELIWQDPIPAIDHELASEGDIAALKAKILASGLSVSDLVSTAWASASTFR
;
A
#
# COMPACT_ATOMS: atom_id res chain seq x y z
N LEU A 1 -13.73 17.29 7.31
CA LEU A 1 -14.58 16.53 6.37
C LEU A 1 -16.03 16.41 6.84
N PHE A 2 -16.29 15.79 8.00
CA PHE A 2 -17.66 15.51 8.48
C PHE A 2 -18.33 16.64 9.26
N ASN A 3 -17.58 17.57 9.87
CA ASN A 3 -18.14 18.64 10.72
C ASN A 3 -18.72 19.85 9.97
N TYR A 4 -18.63 19.87 8.64
CA TYR A 4 -19.07 20.98 7.81
C TYR A 4 -19.80 20.47 6.57
N GLU A 5 -20.72 21.28 6.07
CA GLU A 5 -21.19 21.18 4.69
C GLU A 5 -20.27 21.97 3.77
N TRP A 6 -20.09 21.49 2.54
CA TRP A 6 -19.10 22.03 1.60
C TRP A 6 -19.77 22.62 0.36
N GLU A 7 -19.24 23.72 -0.14
CA GLU A 7 -19.62 24.34 -1.41
C GLU A 7 -18.42 24.56 -2.33
N LEU A 8 -18.68 24.43 -3.63
CA LEU A 8 -17.66 24.59 -4.66
C LEU A 8 -17.21 26.05 -4.74
N THR A 9 -15.91 26.25 -4.75
CA THR A 9 -15.28 27.56 -4.95
C THR A 9 -14.08 27.43 -5.88
N LYS A 10 -13.40 28.56 -6.14
CA LYS A 10 -12.17 28.61 -6.93
C LYS A 10 -11.00 29.02 -6.06
N SER A 11 -9.83 28.44 -6.31
CA SER A 11 -8.57 28.88 -5.72
C SER A 11 -8.15 30.23 -6.30
N PRO A 12 -7.19 30.95 -5.66
CA PRO A 12 -6.62 32.16 -6.24
C PRO A 12 -6.03 31.95 -7.66
N ALA A 13 -5.66 30.71 -8.00
CA ALA A 13 -5.18 30.32 -9.33
C ALA A 13 -6.29 29.75 -10.25
N GLY A 14 -7.57 29.83 -9.86
CA GLY A 14 -8.72 29.40 -10.68
C GLY A 14 -9.04 27.89 -10.65
N ALA A 15 -8.35 27.10 -9.82
CA ALA A 15 -8.61 25.66 -9.68
C ALA A 15 -9.86 25.40 -8.82
N HIS A 16 -10.55 24.28 -9.05
CA HIS A 16 -11.68 23.87 -8.22
C HIS A 16 -11.23 23.38 -6.85
N GLN A 17 -11.90 23.85 -5.82
CA GLN A 17 -11.74 23.40 -4.44
C GLN A 17 -13.04 23.63 -3.66
N TRP A 18 -13.11 23.17 -2.42
CA TRP A 18 -14.31 23.25 -1.61
C TRP A 18 -14.05 23.98 -0.30
N THR A 19 -14.97 24.86 0.07
CA THR A 19 -14.96 25.62 1.34
C THR A 19 -16.19 25.27 2.17
N PRO A 20 -16.13 25.39 3.51
CA PRO A 20 -17.32 25.23 4.34
C PRO A 20 -18.39 26.27 3.97
N LYS A 21 -19.64 25.82 3.91
CA LYS A 21 -20.80 26.68 3.66
C LYS A 21 -20.98 27.73 4.76
N ALA A 22 -21.62 28.84 4.39
CA ALA A 22 -22.04 29.91 5.31
C ALA A 22 -20.88 30.51 6.15
N GLY A 23 -19.66 30.48 5.62
CA GLY A 23 -18.47 31.02 6.31
C GLY A 23 -18.05 30.20 7.54
N ALA A 24 -18.55 28.97 7.68
CA ALA A 24 -18.17 28.10 8.79
C ALA A 24 -16.65 27.85 8.80
N GLY A 25 -16.06 27.78 10.00
CA GLY A 25 -14.62 27.53 10.14
C GLY A 25 -13.72 28.67 9.66
N ALA A 26 -14.26 29.86 9.38
CA ALA A 26 -13.45 31.05 9.12
C ALA A 26 -12.47 31.31 10.28
N GLY A 27 -11.21 31.58 9.95
CA GLY A 27 -10.17 31.91 10.93
C GLY A 27 -9.63 30.71 11.73
N LEU A 28 -9.97 29.47 11.38
CA LEU A 28 -9.49 28.29 12.09
C LEU A 28 -8.08 27.87 11.67
N VAL A 29 -7.73 28.04 10.40
CA VAL A 29 -6.44 27.59 9.86
C VAL A 29 -5.46 28.77 9.88
N PRO A 30 -4.32 28.70 10.59
CA PRO A 30 -3.31 29.74 10.53
C PRO A 30 -2.73 29.85 9.12
N ASP A 31 -2.37 31.05 8.70
CA ASP A 31 -1.60 31.22 7.47
C ASP A 31 -0.20 30.60 7.63
N ALA A 32 0.32 30.03 6.54
CA ALA A 32 1.59 29.32 6.56
C ALA A 32 2.81 30.21 6.83
N HIS A 33 2.71 31.52 6.56
CA HIS A 33 3.85 32.45 6.66
C HIS A 33 3.53 33.72 7.46
N ASN A 34 2.27 34.14 7.51
CA ASN A 34 1.86 35.37 8.21
C ASN A 34 1.10 35.05 9.50
N PRO A 35 1.69 35.25 10.70
CA PRO A 35 1.04 34.91 11.96
C PRO A 35 -0.25 35.72 12.25
N SER A 36 -0.42 36.88 11.61
CA SER A 36 -1.61 37.74 11.76
C SER A 36 -2.75 37.36 10.81
N LYS A 37 -2.54 36.42 9.88
CA LYS A 37 -3.53 36.00 8.89
C LYS A 37 -4.04 34.61 9.19
N ARG A 38 -5.33 34.38 8.94
CA ARG A 38 -5.98 33.08 9.08
C ARG A 38 -6.94 32.82 7.93
N HIS A 39 -7.27 31.55 7.70
CA HIS A 39 -8.07 31.04 6.60
C HIS A 39 -9.18 30.12 7.11
N ALA A 40 -10.18 29.89 6.26
CA ALA A 40 -11.07 28.75 6.41
C ALA A 40 -10.36 27.46 5.96
N PRO A 41 -10.70 26.28 6.52
CA PRO A 41 -10.21 25.01 5.97
C PRO A 41 -10.74 24.80 4.56
N ALA A 42 -10.01 24.05 3.75
CA ALA A 42 -10.39 23.69 2.39
C ALA A 42 -10.35 22.18 2.19
N MET A 43 -11.08 21.68 1.19
CA MET A 43 -11.07 20.29 0.74
C MET A 43 -10.94 20.22 -0.77
N LEU A 44 -10.31 19.17 -1.27
CA LEU A 44 -10.32 18.80 -2.68
C LEU A 44 -11.59 18.00 -3.02
N THR A 45 -11.91 17.92 -4.30
CA THR A 45 -12.97 17.02 -4.78
C THR A 45 -12.70 15.56 -4.39
N THR A 46 -11.43 15.14 -4.41
CA THR A 46 -11.02 13.80 -3.98
C THR A 46 -11.27 13.58 -2.49
N ASP A 47 -11.04 14.58 -1.63
CA ASP A 47 -11.34 14.45 -0.19
C ASP A 47 -12.84 14.28 0.06
N LEU A 48 -13.67 15.01 -0.70
CA LEU A 48 -15.12 14.87 -0.60
C LEU A 48 -15.61 13.50 -1.08
N SER A 49 -14.93 12.87 -2.05
CA SER A 49 -15.28 11.50 -2.46
C SER A 49 -15.23 10.51 -1.30
N LEU A 50 -14.35 10.74 -0.31
CA LEU A 50 -14.27 9.91 0.91
C LEU A 50 -15.51 10.02 1.81
N ARG A 51 -16.34 11.05 1.62
CA ARG A 51 -17.62 11.25 2.33
C ARG A 51 -18.83 10.89 1.46
N PHE A 52 -18.76 11.08 0.15
CA PHE A 52 -19.93 10.90 -0.72
C PHE A 52 -20.01 9.53 -1.40
N ASP A 53 -18.89 8.83 -1.60
CA ASP A 53 -18.91 7.46 -2.07
C ASP A 53 -19.41 6.52 -0.96
N PRO A 54 -20.43 5.66 -1.20
CA PRO A 54 -21.00 4.80 -0.17
C PRO A 54 -20.04 3.81 0.49
N ALA A 55 -18.97 3.39 -0.21
CA ALA A 55 -17.98 2.48 0.36
C ALA A 55 -16.95 3.27 1.18
N TYR A 56 -16.41 4.37 0.63
CA TYR A 56 -15.44 5.19 1.35
C TYR A 56 -16.05 5.94 2.54
N GLU A 57 -17.32 6.31 2.48
CA GLU A 57 -18.02 7.00 3.57
C GLU A 57 -18.05 6.13 4.83
N LYS A 58 -18.37 4.83 4.68
CA LYS A 58 -18.42 3.89 5.81
C LYS A 58 -17.05 3.74 6.46
N ILE A 59 -16.00 3.62 5.64
CA ILE A 59 -14.61 3.53 6.10
C ILE A 59 -14.20 4.82 6.81
N SER A 60 -14.44 5.97 6.18
CA SER A 60 -14.06 7.28 6.71
C SER A 60 -14.80 7.64 7.99
N ARG A 61 -16.09 7.28 8.10
CA ARG A 61 -16.88 7.48 9.31
C ARG A 61 -16.41 6.57 10.44
N ARG A 62 -16.07 5.31 10.14
CA ARG A 62 -15.46 4.39 11.11
C ARG A 62 -14.15 4.96 11.63
N PHE A 63 -13.26 5.42 10.76
CA PHE A 63 -11.99 6.06 11.16
C PHE A 63 -12.18 7.34 11.97
N HIS A 64 -13.20 8.12 11.66
CA HIS A 64 -13.55 9.29 12.47
C HIS A 64 -13.98 8.92 13.90
N GLN A 65 -14.70 7.81 14.06
CA GLN A 65 -15.17 7.29 15.36
C GLN A 65 -14.11 6.46 16.11
N HIS A 66 -13.18 5.87 15.36
CA HIS A 66 -12.14 4.95 15.85
C HIS A 66 -10.75 5.39 15.36
N PRO A 67 -10.18 6.49 15.89
CA PRO A 67 -8.93 7.06 15.38
C PRO A 67 -7.71 6.14 15.53
N ALA A 68 -7.72 5.21 16.49
CA ALA A 68 -6.66 4.22 16.63
C ALA A 68 -6.62 3.23 15.44
N GLU A 69 -7.79 2.83 14.91
CA GLU A 69 -7.85 1.99 13.72
C GLU A 69 -7.35 2.74 12.48
N PHE A 70 -7.67 4.03 12.38
CA PHE A 70 -7.14 4.87 11.32
C PHE A 70 -5.61 4.92 11.35
N ALA A 71 -5.03 5.13 12.54
CA ALA A 71 -3.58 5.20 12.70
C ALA A 71 -2.88 3.89 12.30
N ASP A 72 -3.40 2.73 12.72
CA ASP A 72 -2.84 1.43 12.35
C ASP A 72 -2.95 1.16 10.84
N VAL A 73 -4.14 1.36 10.25
CA VAL A 73 -4.36 1.12 8.82
C VAL A 73 -3.53 2.07 7.97
N PHE A 74 -3.44 3.35 8.35
CA PHE A 74 -2.62 4.33 7.64
C PHE A 74 -1.13 3.96 7.70
N ALA A 75 -0.60 3.58 8.86
CA ALA A 75 0.79 3.17 9.01
C ALA A 75 1.12 1.95 8.12
N ARG A 76 0.25 0.93 8.12
CA ARG A 76 0.41 -0.27 7.29
C ARG A 76 0.30 0.05 5.80
N ALA A 77 -0.64 0.90 5.41
CA ALA A 77 -0.82 1.33 4.02
C ALA A 77 0.37 2.16 3.52
N TRP A 78 0.92 3.04 4.36
CA TRP A 78 2.11 3.84 4.05
C TRP A 78 3.35 2.97 3.89
N PHE A 79 3.56 2.00 4.80
CA PHE A 79 4.65 1.05 4.69
C PHE A 79 4.55 0.26 3.38
N LYS A 80 3.38 -0.30 3.07
CA LYS A 80 3.14 -0.98 1.80
C LYS A 80 3.40 -0.08 0.59
N LEU A 81 2.88 1.16 0.58
CA LEU A 81 3.05 2.10 -0.52
C LEU A 81 4.52 2.32 -0.88
N THR A 82 5.36 2.42 0.15
CA THR A 82 6.78 2.79 0.03
C THR A 82 7.72 1.59 -0.15
N HIS A 83 7.20 0.36 -0.10
CA HIS A 83 8.03 -0.86 -0.16
C HIS A 83 7.47 -1.94 -1.11
N ARG A 84 6.26 -1.78 -1.67
CA ARG A 84 5.60 -2.79 -2.52
C ARG A 84 6.36 -3.18 -3.78
N ASP A 85 7.31 -2.37 -4.22
CA ASP A 85 8.17 -2.59 -5.40
C ASP A 85 9.57 -3.09 -5.03
N MET A 86 9.83 -3.33 -3.74
CA MET A 86 11.10 -3.88 -3.28
C MET A 86 11.18 -5.41 -3.40
N GLY A 87 10.12 -6.10 -3.84
CA GLY A 87 10.12 -7.55 -3.95
C GLY A 87 10.27 -8.27 -2.60
N PRO A 88 10.88 -9.46 -2.56
CA PRO A 88 10.96 -10.28 -1.34
C PRO A 88 11.68 -9.60 -0.18
N VAL A 89 11.25 -9.92 1.05
CA VAL A 89 11.74 -9.29 2.29
C VAL A 89 13.25 -9.41 2.50
N VAL A 90 13.90 -10.41 1.89
CA VAL A 90 15.36 -10.60 1.94
C VAL A 90 16.15 -9.39 1.40
N ARG A 91 15.51 -8.51 0.62
CA ARG A 91 16.10 -7.29 0.08
C ARG A 91 16.07 -6.10 1.06
N TYR A 92 15.33 -6.20 2.16
CA TYR A 92 15.13 -5.11 3.09
C TYR A 92 16.32 -5.04 4.04
N LEU A 93 16.89 -3.85 4.22
CA LEU A 93 18.12 -3.65 4.98
C LEU A 93 17.95 -2.58 6.06
N GLY A 94 18.73 -2.72 7.13
CA GLY A 94 18.79 -1.75 8.22
C GLY A 94 18.02 -2.16 9.47
N PRO A 95 18.22 -1.44 10.58
CA PRO A 95 17.72 -1.85 11.90
C PRO A 95 16.21 -1.63 12.09
N LEU A 96 15.54 -0.95 11.16
CA LEU A 96 14.12 -0.60 11.25
C LEU A 96 13.20 -1.51 10.44
N VAL A 97 13.74 -2.57 9.82
CA VAL A 97 12.93 -3.55 9.10
C VAL A 97 12.01 -4.27 10.11
N PRO A 98 10.69 -4.25 9.92
CA PRO A 98 9.76 -4.90 10.83
C PRO A 98 9.96 -6.42 10.80
N LYS A 99 9.68 -7.08 11.92
CA LYS A 99 9.73 -8.55 12.04
C LYS A 99 8.50 -9.24 11.45
N GLU A 100 7.41 -8.50 11.26
CA GLU A 100 6.18 -9.02 10.67
C GLU A 100 6.38 -9.19 9.16
N GLU A 101 6.14 -10.39 8.64
CA GLU A 101 6.04 -10.64 7.21
C GLU A 101 4.64 -10.32 6.71
N LEU A 102 4.55 -9.60 5.60
CA LEU A 102 3.28 -9.14 5.05
C LEU A 102 2.98 -9.85 3.74
N ILE A 103 1.73 -10.27 3.55
CA ILE A 103 1.31 -11.08 2.39
C ILE A 103 1.65 -10.48 1.03
N TRP A 104 1.68 -9.15 0.90
CA TRP A 104 2.00 -8.47 -0.36
C TRP A 104 3.50 -8.48 -0.70
N GLN A 105 4.34 -8.99 0.19
CA GLN A 105 5.76 -9.27 -0.05
C GLN A 105 5.99 -10.65 -0.65
N ASP A 106 4.91 -11.41 -0.90
CA ASP A 106 4.91 -12.80 -1.37
C ASP A 106 5.88 -13.69 -0.58
N PRO A 107 5.72 -13.79 0.77
CA PRO A 107 6.67 -14.51 1.62
C PRO A 107 6.69 -16.00 1.29
N ILE A 108 7.88 -16.60 1.38
CA ILE A 108 8.09 -18.04 1.24
C ILE A 108 8.57 -18.60 2.58
N PRO A 109 8.23 -19.85 2.94
CA PRO A 109 8.69 -20.46 4.17
C PRO A 109 10.22 -20.43 4.30
N ALA A 110 10.70 -20.23 5.53
CA ALA A 110 12.10 -20.40 5.85
C ALA A 110 12.52 -21.86 5.64
N ILE A 111 13.80 -22.07 5.29
CA ILE A 111 14.37 -23.41 5.20
C ILE A 111 14.44 -24.00 6.61
N ASP A 112 13.75 -25.12 6.81
CA ASP A 112 13.66 -25.86 8.08
C ASP A 112 14.28 -27.27 8.00
N HIS A 113 14.97 -27.57 6.90
CA HIS A 113 15.61 -28.86 6.62
C HIS A 113 16.99 -28.68 5.98
N GLU A 114 17.77 -29.76 5.94
CA GLU A 114 19.05 -29.76 5.23
C GLU A 114 18.84 -29.59 3.72
N LEU A 115 19.71 -28.82 3.08
CA LEU A 115 19.69 -28.65 1.63
C LEU A 115 20.35 -29.86 0.96
N ALA A 116 19.84 -30.22 -0.22
CA ALA A 116 20.38 -31.33 -1.01
C ALA A 116 21.88 -31.16 -1.27
N SER A 117 22.66 -32.22 -1.03
CA SER A 117 24.08 -32.26 -1.35
C SER A 117 24.30 -32.38 -2.87
N GLU A 118 25.55 -32.23 -3.33
CA GLU A 118 25.89 -32.47 -4.73
C GLU A 118 25.55 -33.89 -5.19
N GLY A 119 25.71 -34.89 -4.31
CA GLY A 119 25.34 -36.28 -4.58
C GLY A 119 23.83 -36.45 -4.74
N ASP A 120 23.04 -35.80 -3.88
CA ASP A 120 21.58 -35.82 -3.97
C ASP A 120 21.10 -35.16 -5.27
N ILE A 121 21.69 -34.01 -5.64
CA ILE A 121 21.37 -33.29 -6.87
C ILE A 121 21.65 -34.17 -8.10
N ALA A 122 22.81 -34.85 -8.15
CA ALA A 122 23.13 -35.76 -9.25
C ALA A 122 22.14 -36.93 -9.34
N ALA A 123 21.78 -37.54 -8.21
CA ALA A 123 20.82 -38.63 -8.15
C ALA A 123 19.40 -38.18 -8.57
N LEU A 124 18.96 -37.00 -8.15
CA LEU A 124 17.66 -36.42 -8.52
C LEU A 124 17.57 -36.11 -10.02
N LYS A 125 18.62 -35.52 -10.60
CA LYS A 125 18.68 -35.27 -12.06
C LYS A 125 18.54 -36.57 -12.86
N ALA A 126 19.25 -37.62 -12.46
CA ALA A 126 19.15 -38.93 -13.11
C ALA A 126 17.72 -39.51 -13.02
N LYS A 127 17.08 -39.42 -11.84
CA LYS A 127 15.68 -39.85 -11.66
C LYS A 127 14.69 -39.07 -12.51
N ILE A 128 14.84 -37.74 -12.62
CA ILE A 128 13.96 -36.91 -13.44
C ILE A 128 14.11 -37.28 -14.92
N LEU A 129 15.33 -37.48 -15.41
CA LEU A 129 15.58 -37.90 -16.80
C LEU A 129 15.04 -39.31 -17.10
N ALA A 130 15.01 -40.20 -16.11
CA ALA A 130 14.44 -41.54 -16.23
C ALA A 130 12.90 -41.59 -16.03
N SER A 131 12.25 -40.47 -15.73
CA SER A 131 10.80 -40.42 -15.40
C SER A 131 9.87 -40.62 -16.59
N GLY A 132 10.40 -40.54 -17.82
CA GLY A 132 9.61 -40.60 -19.06
C GLY A 132 9.07 -39.24 -19.53
N LEU A 133 9.32 -38.16 -18.80
CA LEU A 133 9.02 -36.79 -19.25
C LEU A 133 9.90 -36.40 -20.44
N SER A 134 9.32 -35.74 -21.44
CA SER A 134 10.07 -35.27 -22.59
C SER A 134 10.95 -34.06 -22.21
N VAL A 135 12.01 -33.81 -22.99
CA VAL A 135 12.81 -32.58 -22.85
C VAL A 135 11.93 -31.34 -22.99
N SER A 136 10.94 -31.38 -23.89
CA SER A 136 10.00 -30.27 -24.09
C SER A 136 9.18 -29.98 -22.83
N ASP A 137 8.68 -31.00 -22.14
CA ASP A 137 7.91 -30.83 -20.90
C ASP A 137 8.79 -30.24 -19.80
N LEU A 138 9.98 -30.80 -19.59
CA LEU A 138 10.93 -30.33 -18.58
C LEU A 138 11.29 -28.86 -18.78
N VAL A 139 11.65 -28.48 -20.00
CA VAL A 139 12.04 -27.10 -20.34
C VAL A 139 10.83 -26.16 -20.22
N SER A 140 9.67 -26.55 -20.75
CA SER A 140 8.48 -25.70 -20.72
C SER A 140 7.97 -25.46 -19.30
N THR A 141 7.97 -26.48 -18.44
CA THR A 141 7.57 -26.34 -17.03
C THR A 141 8.55 -25.47 -16.25
N ALA A 142 9.87 -25.69 -16.42
CA ALA A 142 10.88 -24.85 -15.78
C ALA A 142 10.77 -23.39 -16.22
N TRP A 143 10.57 -23.15 -17.53
CA TRP A 143 10.37 -21.82 -18.07
C TRP A 143 9.10 -21.16 -17.53
N ALA A 144 7.96 -21.85 -17.57
CA ALA A 144 6.68 -21.32 -17.08
C ALA A 144 6.73 -20.92 -15.60
N SER A 145 7.55 -21.60 -14.79
CA SER A 145 7.79 -21.22 -13.40
C SER A 145 8.63 -19.93 -13.31
N ALA A 146 9.81 -19.90 -13.96
CA ALA A 146 10.77 -18.80 -13.81
C ALA A 146 10.38 -17.51 -14.56
N SER A 147 9.65 -17.61 -15.67
CA SER A 147 9.34 -16.47 -16.55
C SER A 147 8.32 -15.48 -16.00
N THR A 148 7.84 -15.70 -14.76
CA THR A 148 6.88 -14.82 -14.08
C THR A 148 7.56 -13.67 -13.32
N PHE A 149 8.89 -13.75 -13.12
CA PHE A 149 9.68 -12.71 -12.46
C PHE A 149 9.66 -11.39 -13.24
N ARG A 150 9.47 -10.27 -12.53
CA ARG A 150 9.42 -8.91 -13.08
C ARG A 150 9.89 -7.87 -12.07
#